data_AF-A0A559M181-F1
#
_entry.id   AF-A0A559M181-F1
#
_cell.length_a   1.000
_cell.length_b   1.000
_cell.length_c   1.000
_cell.angle_alpha   90.00
_cell.angle_beta   90.00
_cell.angle_gamma   90.00
#
_symmetry.space_group_name_H-M   'P 1'
#
loop_
_entity.id
_entity.type
_entity.pdbx_description
1 polymer ?
#
loop_
_entity_poly.entity_id
_entity_poly.type
_entity_poly.pdbx_seq_one_letter_code
_entity_poly.pdbx_strand_id
1 'polypeptide(L)'
;MEKNIEHHAFAPGLKELEDYTTALKTGKETFDGARIRKIIDGFGPILAQHLREESRAWRRWKDLAIPMFVTNIDYSFEAPIHESTWPPWPWFVRVLFRWVYIPKRKGTCRFSSCDSYGMPKEWSLYDTLRWG
;
A
#
# COMPACT_ATOMS: atom_id res chain seq x y z
N MET A 1 -4.48 -17.76 -2.62
CA MET A 1 -4.03 -16.95 -1.48
C MET A 1 -2.57 -17.28 -1.25
N GLU A 2 -1.69 -16.33 -1.55
CA GLU A 2 -0.24 -16.52 -1.36
C GLU A 2 0.10 -16.61 0.13
N LYS A 3 1.00 -17.54 0.44
CA LYS A 3 1.43 -17.96 1.76
C LYS A 3 2.08 -16.77 2.49
N ASN A 4 1.40 -16.22 3.49
CA ASN A 4 1.95 -15.22 4.40
C ASN A 4 3.06 -15.90 5.23
N ILE A 5 4.32 -15.74 4.83
CA ILE A 5 5.46 -16.35 5.53
C ILE A 5 5.70 -15.57 6.83
N GLU A 6 5.04 -16.08 7.88
CA GLU A 6 5.51 -16.26 9.26
C GLU A 6 6.45 -15.17 9.82
N HIS A 7 5.88 -14.18 10.54
CA HIS A 7 6.62 -13.25 11.43
C HIS A 7 7.56 -13.96 12.43
N HIS A 8 7.42 -15.28 12.61
CA HIS A 8 8.26 -16.10 13.46
C HIS A 8 9.68 -16.33 12.93
N ALA A 9 9.93 -16.16 11.62
CA ALA A 9 11.20 -16.52 11.01
C ALA A 9 12.40 -15.63 11.43
N PHE A 10 12.16 -14.35 11.76
CA PHE A 10 13.20 -13.40 12.19
C PHE A 10 13.20 -13.13 13.71
N ALA A 11 12.15 -13.58 14.42
CA ALA A 11 12.02 -13.46 15.87
C ALA A 11 13.22 -14.01 16.68
N PRO A 12 13.79 -15.20 16.36
CA PRO A 12 14.94 -15.71 17.13
C PRO A 12 16.18 -14.82 17.01
N GLY A 13 16.45 -14.24 15.83
CA GLY A 13 17.61 -13.36 15.63
C GLY A 13 17.47 -11.99 16.31
N LEU A 14 16.23 -11.47 16.41
CA LEU A 14 15.96 -10.26 17.20
C LEU A 14 16.15 -10.52 18.70
N LYS A 15 15.71 -11.68 19.19
CA LYS A 15 15.90 -12.08 20.58
C LYS A 15 17.38 -12.24 20.92
N GLU A 16 18.17 -12.83 20.02
CA GLU A 16 19.62 -12.95 20.19
C GLU A 16 20.30 -11.58 20.26
N LEU A 17 19.86 -10.61 19.45
CA LEU A 17 20.34 -9.23 19.52
C LEU A 17 19.95 -8.57 20.85
N GLU A 18 18.71 -8.75 21.31
CA GLU A 18 18.22 -8.24 22.59
C GLU A 18 19.02 -8.82 23.77
N ASP A 19 19.22 -10.13 23.80
CA ASP A 19 20.00 -10.85 24.81
C ASP A 19 21.44 -10.33 24.85
N TYR A 20 22.06 -10.11 23.68
CA TYR A 20 23.40 -9.53 23.58
C TYR A 20 23.47 -8.10 24.12
N THR A 21 22.52 -7.23 23.75
CA THR A 21 22.49 -5.86 24.26
C THR A 21 22.24 -5.80 25.77
N THR A 22 21.47 -6.75 26.30
CA THR A 22 21.21 -6.87 27.74
C THR A 22 22.45 -7.38 28.49
N ALA A 23 23.20 -8.31 27.91
CA ALA A 23 24.48 -8.78 28.44
C ALA A 23 25.54 -7.67 28.49
N LEU A 24 25.57 -6.79 27.47
CA LEU A 24 26.44 -5.60 27.46
C LEU A 24 26.06 -4.59 28.54
N LYS A 25 24.76 -4.29 28.68
CA LYS A 25 24.27 -3.35 29.71
C LYS A 25 24.55 -3.83 31.12
N THR A 26 24.47 -5.14 31.35
CA THR A 26 24.74 -5.76 32.66
C THR A 26 26.23 -5.98 32.92
N GLY A 27 27.11 -5.62 31.98
CA GLY A 27 28.56 -5.76 32.12
C GLY A 27 29.04 -7.22 32.09
N LYS A 28 28.18 -8.17 31.69
CA LYS A 28 28.49 -9.59 31.58
C LYS A 28 29.37 -9.91 30.37
N GLU A 29 29.32 -9.07 29.35
CA GLU A 29 30.11 -9.21 28.14
C GLU A 29 30.72 -7.87 27.71
N THR A 30 31.83 -7.95 26.96
CA THR A 30 32.48 -6.80 26.34
C THR A 30 31.93 -6.58 24.93
N PHE A 31 31.86 -5.31 24.52
CA PHE A 31 31.37 -4.95 23.19
C PHE A 31 32.31 -5.48 22.10
N ASP A 32 31.77 -6.28 21.20
CA ASP A 32 32.47 -6.80 20.02
C ASP A 32 31.63 -6.52 18.76
N GLY A 33 32.14 -5.61 17.93
CA GLY A 33 31.49 -5.24 16.67
C GLY A 33 31.41 -6.39 15.66
N ALA A 34 32.35 -7.35 15.70
CA ALA A 34 32.30 -8.52 14.83
C ALA A 34 31.14 -9.45 15.21
N ARG A 35 30.86 -9.56 16.51
CA ARG A 35 29.72 -10.34 17.04
C ARG A 35 28.39 -9.72 16.67
N ILE A 36 28.21 -8.42 16.87
CA ILE A 36 26.98 -7.73 16.45
C ILE A 36 26.74 -7.88 14.96
N ARG A 37 27.81 -7.74 14.16
CA ARG A 37 27.71 -7.89 12.72
C ARG A 37 27.26 -9.30 12.32
N LYS A 38 27.78 -10.35 12.96
CA LYS A 38 27.32 -11.73 12.73
C LYS A 38 25.84 -11.92 13.08
N ILE A 39 25.37 -11.34 14.20
CA ILE A 39 23.96 -11.41 14.59
C ILE A 39 23.09 -10.71 13.53
N ILE A 40 23.46 -9.50 13.13
CA ILE A 40 22.74 -8.72 12.10
C ILE A 40 22.76 -9.43 10.74
N ASP A 41 23.89 -10.00 10.34
CA ASP A 41 24.02 -10.74 9.09
C ASP A 41 23.17 -12.03 9.10
N GLY A 42 22.91 -12.60 10.28
CA GLY A 42 22.09 -13.80 10.47
C GLY A 42 20.60 -13.59 10.19
N PHE A 43 20.00 -12.50 10.69
CA PHE A 43 18.55 -12.23 10.51
C PHE A 43 18.23 -11.16 9.47
N GLY A 44 19.21 -10.32 9.12
CA GLY A 44 19.04 -9.16 8.23
C GLY A 44 18.46 -9.49 6.84
N PRO A 45 18.95 -10.52 6.13
CA PRO A 45 18.42 -10.89 4.81
C PRO A 45 16.95 -11.31 4.85
N ILE A 46 16.56 -12.09 5.87
CA ILE A 46 15.19 -12.61 6.06
C ILE A 46 14.23 -11.46 6.40
N LEU A 47 14.63 -10.59 7.34
CA LEU A 47 13.85 -9.40 7.69
C LEU A 47 13.65 -8.47 6.48
N ALA A 48 14.72 -8.24 5.71
CA ALA A 48 14.65 -7.39 4.53
C ALA A 48 13.78 -8.01 3.42
N GLN A 49 13.78 -9.35 3.27
CA GLN A 49 12.90 -10.04 2.34
C GLN A 49 11.43 -9.89 2.75
N HIS A 50 11.11 -10.16 4.02
CA HIS A 50 9.75 -10.02 4.56
C HIS A 50 9.20 -8.60 4.35
N LEU A 51 9.95 -7.57 4.73
CA LEU A 51 9.55 -6.17 4.53
C LEU A 51 9.38 -5.79 3.04
N ARG A 52 10.19 -6.36 2.15
CA ARG A 52 10.06 -6.17 0.69
C ARG A 52 8.80 -6.82 0.13
N GLU A 53 8.42 -7.99 0.64
CA GLU A 53 7.22 -8.70 0.22
C GLU A 53 5.94 -7.97 0.70
N GLU A 54 5.92 -7.51 1.95
CA GLU A 54 4.82 -6.69 2.47
C GLU A 54 4.68 -5.36 1.73
N SER A 55 5.78 -4.64 1.52
CA SER A 55 5.75 -3.35 0.79
C SER A 55 5.33 -3.50 -0.67
N ARG A 56 5.63 -4.64 -1.31
CA ARG A 56 5.15 -4.97 -2.65
C ARG A 56 3.64 -5.20 -2.66
N ALA A 57 3.09 -5.90 -1.67
CA ALA A 57 1.65 -6.07 -1.50
C ALA A 57 0.96 -4.70 -1.31
N TRP A 58 1.53 -3.81 -0.49
CA TRP A 58 1.04 -2.44 -0.33
C TRP A 58 1.11 -1.61 -1.62
N ARG A 59 2.19 -1.73 -2.40
CA ARG A 59 2.30 -1.06 -3.71
C ARG A 59 1.22 -1.56 -4.67
N ARG A 60 1.03 -2.88 -4.75
CA ARG A 60 -0.02 -3.51 -5.56
C ARG A 60 -1.41 -3.06 -5.13
N TRP A 61 -1.68 -2.96 -3.84
CA TRP A 61 -2.95 -2.49 -3.30
C TRP A 61 -3.20 -1.02 -3.65
N LYS A 62 -2.21 -0.14 -3.50
CA LYS A 62 -2.32 1.27 -3.95
C LYS A 62 -2.65 1.39 -5.44
N ASP A 63 -2.12 0.50 -6.26
CA ASP A 63 -2.38 0.51 -7.71
C ASP A 63 -3.78 0.03 -8.11
N LEU A 64 -4.47 -0.73 -7.25
CA LEU A 64 -5.81 -1.28 -7.52
C LEU A 64 -6.91 -0.58 -6.73
N ALA A 65 -6.71 -0.35 -5.43
CA ALA A 65 -7.70 0.18 -4.52
C ALA A 65 -7.91 1.69 -4.71
N ILE A 66 -6.84 2.47 -4.88
CA ILE A 66 -6.97 3.94 -5.03
C ILE A 66 -7.80 4.31 -6.27
N PRO A 67 -7.58 3.72 -7.46
CA PRO A 67 -8.48 3.95 -8.58
C PRO A 67 -9.93 3.61 -8.24
N MET A 68 -10.19 2.46 -7.60
CA MET A 68 -11.55 2.07 -7.21
C MET A 68 -12.20 3.10 -6.28
N PHE A 69 -11.49 3.60 -5.27
CA PHE A 69 -12.02 4.61 -4.33
C PHE A 69 -12.22 5.99 -4.97
N VAL A 70 -11.38 6.38 -5.94
CA VAL A 70 -11.44 7.73 -6.55
C VAL A 70 -12.42 7.77 -7.72
N THR A 71 -12.56 6.67 -8.48
CA THR A 71 -13.39 6.65 -9.68
C THR A 71 -14.76 6.00 -9.48
N ASN A 72 -15.04 5.34 -8.35
CA ASN A 72 -16.39 4.90 -7.97
C ASN A 72 -17.05 5.81 -6.92
N ILE A 73 -16.64 7.07 -6.85
CA ILE A 73 -17.37 8.07 -6.07
C ILE A 73 -18.60 8.44 -6.89
N ASP A 74 -19.74 7.89 -6.52
CA ASP A 74 -21.03 8.26 -7.10
C ASP A 74 -21.57 9.48 -6.34
N TYR A 75 -21.73 10.60 -7.04
CA TYR A 75 -22.32 11.82 -6.47
C TYR A 75 -23.85 11.79 -6.45
N SER A 76 -24.48 10.91 -7.24
CA SER A 76 -25.93 10.78 -7.35
C SER A 76 -26.53 9.87 -6.26
N PHE A 77 -25.71 9.01 -5.65
CA PHE A 77 -26.10 8.10 -4.58
C PHE A 77 -25.72 8.66 -3.20
N GLU A 78 -26.64 8.62 -2.23
CA GLU A 78 -26.45 9.05 -0.83
C GLU A 78 -25.92 10.48 -0.60
N ALA A 79 -26.53 11.50 -1.23
CA ALA A 79 -26.39 12.92 -0.87
C ALA A 79 -24.98 13.32 -0.35
N PRO A 80 -24.03 13.40 -1.28
CA PRO A 80 -22.62 13.05 -1.11
C PRO A 80 -22.17 12.80 0.34
N ILE A 81 -22.28 11.56 0.81
CA ILE A 81 -21.66 11.12 2.08
C ILE A 81 -20.16 11.45 2.14
N HIS A 82 -19.50 11.51 0.98
CA HIS A 82 -18.10 11.90 0.81
C HIS A 82 -17.83 13.40 1.03
N GLU A 83 -18.86 14.23 1.09
CA GLU A 83 -18.77 15.65 1.45
C GLU A 83 -19.22 15.92 2.88
N SER A 84 -20.09 15.07 3.46
CA SER A 84 -20.67 15.28 4.80
C SER A 84 -20.04 14.44 5.93
N THR A 85 -19.58 13.21 5.65
CA THR A 85 -19.15 12.24 6.68
C THR A 85 -17.63 11.96 6.65
N TRP A 86 -17.02 12.05 5.47
CA TRP A 86 -15.57 11.95 5.28
C TRP A 86 -14.97 13.35 5.20
N PRO A 87 -13.77 13.63 5.73
CA PRO A 87 -13.16 14.95 5.65
C PRO A 87 -13.20 15.45 4.20
N PRO A 88 -13.71 16.68 3.95
CA PRO A 88 -13.98 17.13 2.61
C PRO A 88 -12.67 17.16 1.83
N TRP A 89 -12.64 16.44 0.70
CA TRP A 89 -11.49 16.47 -0.18
C TRP A 89 -11.24 17.91 -0.61
N PRO A 90 -10.05 18.47 -0.32
CA PRO A 90 -9.71 19.80 -0.79
C PRO A 90 -9.90 19.87 -2.31
N TRP A 91 -10.42 21.00 -2.80
CA TRP A 91 -10.78 21.15 -4.22
C TRP A 91 -9.62 20.81 -5.17
N PHE A 92 -8.38 21.13 -4.79
CA PHE A 92 -7.18 20.87 -5.59
C PHE A 92 -6.84 19.38 -5.70
N VAL A 93 -7.23 18.57 -4.72
CA VAL A 93 -7.02 17.12 -4.75
C VAL A 93 -7.89 16.52 -5.86
N ARG A 94 -9.15 16.96 -5.97
CA ARG A 94 -10.03 16.57 -7.10
C ARG A 94 -9.41 16.93 -8.46
N VAL A 95 -8.81 18.12 -8.58
CA VAL A 95 -8.10 18.56 -9.80
C VAL A 95 -6.88 17.67 -10.09
N LEU A 96 -6.03 17.39 -9.10
CA LEU A 96 -4.87 16.52 -9.26
C LEU A 96 -5.25 15.12 -9.74
N PHE A 97 -6.27 14.51 -9.12
CA PHE A 97 -6.74 13.19 -9.52
C PHE A 97 -7.33 13.20 -10.93
N ARG A 98 -8.11 14.23 -11.27
CA ARG A 98 -8.73 14.40 -12.59
C ARG A 98 -7.71 14.54 -13.72
N TRP A 99 -6.71 15.39 -13.55
CA TRP A 99 -5.83 15.80 -14.64
C TRP A 99 -4.49 15.07 -14.68
N VAL A 100 -4.06 14.46 -13.57
CA VAL A 100 -2.77 13.77 -13.49
C VAL A 100 -2.93 12.28 -13.22
N TYR A 101 -3.78 11.89 -12.27
CA TYR A 101 -3.85 10.49 -11.83
C TYR A 101 -4.68 9.59 -12.76
N ILE A 102 -5.92 9.99 -13.06
CA ILE A 102 -6.86 9.22 -13.91
C ILE A 102 -6.32 9.08 -15.36
N PRO A 103 -5.80 10.15 -16.02
CA PRO A 103 -5.27 10.02 -17.38
C PRO A 103 -4.05 9.12 -17.48
N LYS A 104 -3.24 9.01 -16.41
CA LYS A 104 -2.09 8.09 -16.35
C LYS A 104 -2.50 6.63 -16.17
N ARG A 105 -3.75 6.36 -15.77
CA ARG A 105 -4.26 5.02 -15.42
C ARG A 105 -5.55 4.67 -16.18
N LYS A 106 -5.71 5.16 -17.42
CA LYS A 106 -6.88 4.89 -18.28
C LYS A 106 -7.22 3.41 -18.40
N GLY A 107 -6.20 2.54 -18.51
CA GLY A 107 -6.39 1.09 -18.66
C GLY A 107 -7.03 0.41 -17.44
N THR A 108 -6.76 0.88 -16.22
CA THR A 108 -7.39 0.36 -14.99
C THR A 108 -8.68 1.09 -14.66
N CYS A 109 -8.79 2.38 -14.96
CA CYS A 109 -10.01 3.17 -14.78
C CYS A 109 -11.14 2.83 -15.77
N ARG A 110 -10.89 1.96 -16.77
CA ARG A 110 -11.91 1.49 -17.73
C ARG A 110 -13.04 0.70 -17.07
N PHE A 111 -12.74 -0.03 -15.98
CA PHE A 111 -13.70 -0.87 -15.26
C PHE A 111 -14.43 -0.12 -14.14
N SER A 112 -14.22 1.19 -14.02
CA SER A 112 -14.93 1.99 -13.04
C SER A 112 -16.40 2.15 -13.43
N SER A 113 -17.30 2.02 -12.45
CA SER A 113 -18.74 2.21 -12.65
C SER A 113 -19.10 3.66 -12.95
N CYS A 114 -18.29 4.61 -12.46
CA CYS A 114 -18.49 6.05 -12.69
C CYS A 114 -17.38 6.68 -13.56
N ASP A 115 -17.71 7.80 -14.20
CA ASP A 115 -16.80 8.68 -14.92
C ASP A 115 -15.90 9.48 -13.95
N SER A 116 -14.87 10.12 -14.48
CA SER A 116 -14.00 11.10 -13.83
C SER A 116 -14.74 12.26 -13.14
N TYR A 117 -16.00 12.48 -13.49
CA TYR A 117 -16.91 13.44 -12.82
C TYR A 117 -17.75 12.82 -11.70
N GLY A 118 -17.58 11.52 -11.39
CA GLY A 118 -18.35 10.80 -10.39
C GLY A 118 -19.82 10.60 -10.76
N MET A 119 -20.10 10.61 -12.07
CA MET A 119 -21.41 10.27 -12.63
C MET A 119 -21.40 8.82 -13.09
N PRO A 120 -22.48 8.05 -12.87
CA PRO A 120 -22.59 6.69 -13.39
C PRO A 120 -22.37 6.67 -14.90
N LYS A 121 -21.54 5.73 -15.39
CA LYS A 121 -21.42 5.50 -16.83
C LYS A 121 -22.61 4.67 -17.29
N GLU A 122 -23.35 5.18 -18.25
CA GLU A 122 -24.31 4.37 -19.00
C GLU A 122 -23.53 3.45 -19.93
N TRP A 123 -23.49 2.16 -19.61
CA TRP A 123 -22.88 1.16 -20.48
C TRP A 123 -23.84 0.84 -21.62
N SER A 124 -23.92 1.72 -22.62
CA SER A 124 -24.47 1.32 -23.91
C SER A 124 -23.46 0.38 -24.58
N LEU A 125 -23.92 -0.78 -25.04
CA LEU A 125 -23.10 -1.76 -25.78
C LEU A 125 -22.41 -1.18 -27.05
N TYR A 126 -22.65 0.09 -27.40
CA TYR A 126 -22.14 0.78 -28.58
C TYR A 126 -20.86 1.61 -28.35
N ASP A 127 -20.46 1.90 -27.10
CA ASP A 127 -19.30 2.78 -26.83
C ASP A 127 -17.93 2.11 -26.93
N THR A 128 -17.87 0.78 -27.06
CA THR A 128 -16.63 0.03 -27.30
C THR A 128 -16.01 0.27 -28.68
N LEU A 129 -16.74 0.89 -29.62
CA LEU A 129 -16.29 1.13 -31.00
C LEU A 129 -15.78 2.56 -31.27
N ARG A 130 -15.92 3.51 -30.34
CA ARG A 130 -15.67 4.93 -30.62
C ARG A 130 -14.22 5.39 -30.42
N TRP A 131 -13.35 4.58 -29.79
CA TRP A 131 -11.98 5.00 -29.47
C TRP A 131 -10.95 3.86 -29.62
N GLY A 132 -10.92 3.25 -30.80
CA GLY A 132 -9.74 2.53 -31.31
C GLY A 132 -8.64 3.49 -31.74
#